data_AF-A0A9E3HZR1-F1
#
_entry.id   AF-A0A9E3HZR1-F1
#
_cell.length_a   1.000
_cell.length_b   1.000
_cell.length_c   1.000
_cell.angle_alpha   90.00
_cell.angle_beta   90.00
_cell.angle_gamma   90.00
#
_symmetry.space_group_name_H-M   'P 1'
#
loop_
_entity.id
_entity.type
_entity.pdbx_description
1 polymer ?
#
loop_
_entity_poly.entity_id
_entity_poly.type
_entity_poly.pdbx_seq_one_letter_code
_entity_poly.pdbx_strand_id
1 'polypeptide(L)'
;MQSQNLKLKIFNFGLCFLVFGLSGCAVVDYLKPEKPPLDEQLSQSYDQTKLKVSRAADVLAVIHKPQYEMLSQSKSVIASSGQKKKGREIWFNMVAFDENTMTAKRKYFFLIDEKPKSFWIQPKRKLKFDCDMVMGSELFDEPYANDNAKRIAILRKVLANVRSDIDQLSQEDKNLSTSEMIINQTIKTILVKLESSPVLAVRLNPTEGLDFDHITLGAGTIRLGAAGDIVSVKISVDSFVRTHDNPFTLVK
;
A
#
# COMPACT_ATOMS: atom_id res chain seq x y z
N MET A 1 78.11 35.59 6.00
CA MET A 1 78.04 36.73 5.07
C MET A 1 77.59 36.20 3.71
N GLN A 2 76.60 36.87 3.10
CA GLN A 2 76.02 36.68 1.76
C GLN A 2 75.29 35.33 1.53
N SER A 3 73.96 35.23 1.59
CA SER A 3 72.88 35.87 0.79
C SER A 3 72.98 35.57 -0.70
N GLN A 4 71.91 34.98 -1.24
CA GLN A 4 71.41 34.89 -2.63
C GLN A 4 70.97 33.44 -2.94
N ASN A 5 69.82 33.11 -3.51
CA ASN A 5 68.73 33.91 -4.06
C ASN A 5 67.48 33.03 -4.17
N LEU A 6 66.35 33.61 -3.77
CA LEU A 6 64.99 33.10 -3.84
C LEU A 6 64.52 33.05 -5.31
N LYS A 7 64.11 31.90 -5.83
CA LYS A 7 63.27 31.82 -7.04
C LYS A 7 61.91 31.19 -6.69
N LEU A 8 61.01 32.07 -6.29
CA LEU A 8 59.59 31.81 -6.08
C LEU A 8 58.95 31.55 -7.45
N LYS A 9 58.66 30.29 -7.78
CA LYS A 9 57.86 29.94 -8.96
C LYS A 9 56.40 30.27 -8.69
N ILE A 10 55.97 31.42 -9.20
CA ILE A 10 54.57 31.82 -9.35
C ILE A 10 53.94 30.82 -10.33
N PHE A 11 53.23 29.82 -9.81
CA PHE A 11 52.43 28.92 -10.63
C PHE A 11 51.08 29.59 -10.88
N ASN A 12 50.80 29.82 -12.15
CA ASN A 12 49.61 30.48 -12.69
C ASN A 12 48.32 29.98 -12.04
N PHE A 13 47.69 30.85 -11.25
CA PHE A 13 46.30 30.76 -10.83
C PHE A 13 45.42 31.23 -11.99
N GLY A 14 45.41 30.44 -13.06
CA GLY A 14 44.72 30.73 -14.32
C GLY A 14 43.34 30.08 -14.37
N LEU A 15 42.31 30.87 -14.04
CA LEU A 15 41.05 30.93 -14.79
C LEU A 15 40.33 29.58 -15.08
N CYS A 16 39.52 29.13 -14.13
CA CYS A 16 38.27 28.38 -14.40
C CYS A 16 37.18 28.80 -13.41
N PHE A 17 36.98 30.12 -13.29
CA PHE A 17 35.89 30.75 -12.55
C PHE A 17 34.73 31.09 -13.51
N LEU A 18 34.24 30.11 -14.29
CA LEU A 18 33.19 30.33 -15.28
C LEU A 18 32.33 29.07 -15.54
N VAL A 19 31.83 28.43 -14.49
CA VAL A 19 30.65 27.52 -14.59
C VAL A 19 29.75 27.70 -13.36
N PHE A 20 29.29 28.93 -13.12
CA PHE A 20 28.19 29.21 -12.17
C PHE A 20 26.93 29.74 -12.89
N GLY A 21 26.83 29.55 -14.21
CA GLY A 21 25.76 30.08 -15.06
C GLY A 21 24.72 29.05 -15.55
N LEU A 22 24.71 27.84 -15.00
CA LEU A 22 23.65 26.84 -15.23
C LEU A 22 23.18 26.24 -13.90
N SER A 23 23.08 27.09 -12.87
CA SER A 23 22.31 26.82 -11.66
C SER A 23 20.82 26.85 -12.03
N GLY A 24 20.38 25.85 -12.80
CA GLY A 24 18.98 25.48 -12.83
C GLY A 24 18.57 25.25 -11.39
N CYS A 25 17.75 26.15 -10.87
CA CYS A 25 17.10 26.00 -9.58
C CYS A 25 16.20 24.77 -9.66
N ALA A 26 16.78 23.58 -9.48
CA ALA A 26 16.03 22.43 -9.02
C ALA A 26 15.55 22.81 -7.62
N VAL A 27 14.37 23.42 -7.55
CA VAL A 27 13.70 23.70 -6.29
C VAL A 27 13.54 22.35 -5.59
N VAL A 28 14.38 22.16 -4.58
CA VAL A 28 14.45 20.99 -3.72
C VAL A 28 13.18 21.01 -2.87
N ASP A 29 12.07 20.50 -3.41
CA ASP A 29 10.75 20.39 -2.74
C ASP A 29 10.75 19.42 -1.53
N TYR A 30 11.92 18.95 -1.09
CA TYR A 30 12.09 17.81 -0.18
C TYR A 30 11.94 18.17 1.31
N LEU A 31 11.85 19.46 1.67
CA LEU A 31 11.72 19.91 3.07
C LEU A 31 10.35 20.51 3.41
N LYS A 32 9.37 20.45 2.49
CA LYS A 32 8.03 20.94 2.80
C LYS A 32 7.37 19.98 3.81
N PRO A 33 6.82 20.49 4.93
CA PRO A 33 6.09 19.65 5.88
C PRO A 33 4.97 18.91 5.16
N GLU A 34 4.71 17.67 5.60
CA GLU A 34 3.68 16.84 5.01
C GLU A 34 2.33 17.54 5.13
N LYS A 35 1.72 17.79 3.97
CA LYS A 35 0.39 18.39 3.91
C LYS A 35 -0.64 17.33 4.26
N PRO A 36 -1.74 17.71 4.92
CA PRO A 36 -2.85 16.80 5.18
C PRO A 36 -3.42 16.22 3.86
N PRO A 37 -4.08 15.05 3.94
CA PRO A 37 -4.25 14.23 5.15
C PRO A 37 -2.96 13.49 5.55
N LEU A 38 -2.74 13.36 6.86
CA LEU A 38 -1.69 12.51 7.42
C LEU A 38 -2.09 11.04 7.31
N ASP A 39 -1.10 10.14 7.21
CA ASP A 39 -1.32 8.69 7.08
C ASP A 39 -2.26 8.13 8.15
N GLU A 40 -2.15 8.59 9.40
CA GLU A 40 -3.01 8.14 10.51
C GLU A 40 -4.48 8.57 10.31
N GLN A 41 -4.70 9.68 9.61
CA GLN A 41 -6.05 10.14 9.31
C GLN A 41 -6.67 9.35 8.15
N LEU A 42 -5.87 8.65 7.35
CA LEU A 42 -6.35 7.93 6.18
C LEU A 42 -7.13 6.66 6.56
N SER A 43 -6.81 5.99 7.67
CA SER A 43 -7.55 4.78 8.10
C SER A 43 -8.74 5.05 9.01
N GLN A 44 -9.00 6.31 9.39
CA GLN A 44 -10.01 6.64 10.40
C GLN A 44 -11.41 6.13 10.04
N SER A 45 -11.83 6.28 8.78
CA SER A 45 -13.15 5.81 8.35
C SER A 45 -13.25 4.29 8.33
N TYR A 46 -12.17 3.59 7.99
CA TYR A 46 -12.07 2.14 8.15
C TYR A 46 -12.24 1.72 9.62
N ASP A 47 -11.58 2.40 10.55
CA ASP A 47 -11.64 2.07 11.98
C ASP A 47 -13.02 2.37 12.60
N GLN A 48 -13.66 3.46 12.15
CA GLN A 48 -15.00 3.86 12.61
C GLN A 48 -16.12 2.98 12.05
N THR A 49 -15.92 2.38 10.87
CA THR A 49 -16.91 1.50 10.25
C THR A 49 -16.97 0.15 10.97
N LYS A 50 -18.16 -0.21 11.45
CA LYS A 50 -18.43 -1.47 12.15
C LYS A 50 -19.25 -2.40 11.26
N LEU A 51 -18.70 -3.59 10.99
CA LEU A 51 -19.41 -4.62 10.23
C LEU A 51 -20.72 -5.01 10.92
N LYS A 52 -21.75 -5.32 10.14
CA LYS A 52 -23.12 -5.66 10.57
C LYS A 52 -23.87 -4.55 11.32
N VAL A 53 -23.28 -3.37 11.47
CA VAL A 53 -23.83 -2.26 12.26
C VAL A 53 -23.95 -1.00 11.42
N SER A 54 -22.83 -0.53 10.84
CA SER A 54 -22.79 0.71 10.08
C SER A 54 -23.63 0.62 8.81
N ARG A 55 -24.46 1.63 8.56
CA ARG A 55 -25.25 1.80 7.34
C ARG A 55 -24.57 2.77 6.37
N ALA A 56 -25.09 2.84 5.15
CA ALA A 56 -24.58 3.74 4.11
C ALA A 56 -24.51 5.20 4.58
N ALA A 57 -25.53 5.70 5.28
CA ALA A 57 -25.56 7.07 5.80
C ALA A 57 -24.45 7.32 6.85
N ASP A 58 -24.20 6.36 7.74
CA ASP A 58 -23.14 6.46 8.75
C ASP A 58 -21.76 6.51 8.08
N VAL A 59 -21.56 5.69 7.04
CA VAL A 59 -20.31 5.63 6.28
C VAL A 59 -20.09 6.92 5.48
N LEU A 60 -21.11 7.43 4.79
CA LEU A 60 -21.00 8.67 4.01
C LEU A 60 -20.62 9.88 4.86
N ALA A 61 -21.02 9.90 6.13
CA ALA A 61 -20.69 10.98 7.05
C ALA A 61 -19.19 11.04 7.41
N VAL A 62 -18.44 9.93 7.25
CA VAL A 62 -17.05 9.82 7.73
C VAL A 62 -16.04 9.40 6.67
N ILE A 63 -16.47 8.75 5.58
CA ILE A 63 -15.56 8.12 4.62
C ILE A 63 -14.80 9.11 3.76
N HIS A 64 -15.37 10.30 3.53
CA HIS A 64 -14.92 11.21 2.49
C HIS A 64 -14.42 12.54 3.02
N LYS A 65 -13.24 12.95 2.54
CA LYS A 65 -12.67 14.29 2.74
C LYS A 65 -12.69 15.06 1.41
N PRO A 66 -13.71 15.92 1.16
CA PRO A 66 -13.92 16.54 -0.15
C PRO A 66 -12.74 17.36 -0.70
N GLN A 67 -11.86 17.84 0.17
CA GLN A 67 -10.70 18.64 -0.24
C GLN A 67 -9.56 17.81 -0.84
N TYR A 68 -9.54 16.50 -0.58
CA TYR A 68 -8.39 15.63 -0.88
C TYR A 68 -8.76 14.36 -1.62
N GLU A 69 -10.03 13.97 -1.57
CA GLU A 69 -10.49 12.67 -2.01
C GLU A 69 -11.59 12.81 -3.05
N MET A 70 -11.77 11.75 -3.83
CA MET A 70 -12.87 11.53 -4.75
C MET A 70 -13.80 10.49 -4.13
N LEU A 71 -15.09 10.80 -4.08
CA LEU A 71 -16.12 9.88 -3.63
C LEU A 71 -16.69 9.11 -4.83
N SER A 72 -16.63 7.79 -4.76
CA SER A 72 -17.11 6.86 -5.79
C SER A 72 -18.18 5.96 -5.17
N GLN A 73 -19.33 5.80 -5.83
CA GLN A 73 -20.48 5.09 -5.25
C GLN A 73 -21.20 4.24 -6.30
N SER A 74 -21.60 3.03 -5.88
CA SER A 74 -22.56 2.18 -6.57
C SER A 74 -23.80 1.97 -5.70
N LYS A 75 -24.70 1.08 -6.11
CA LYS A 75 -25.86 0.68 -5.30
C LYS A 75 -25.45 0.06 -3.95
N SER A 76 -24.32 -0.64 -3.90
CA SER A 76 -23.92 -1.47 -2.75
C SER A 76 -22.49 -1.23 -2.27
N VAL A 77 -21.75 -0.30 -2.87
CA VAL A 77 -20.36 -0.01 -2.50
C VAL A 77 -20.15 1.50 -2.46
N ILE A 78 -19.45 1.97 -1.43
CA ILE A 78 -19.04 3.37 -1.27
C ILE A 78 -17.53 3.37 -1.05
N ALA A 79 -16.81 4.18 -1.81
CA ALA A 79 -15.37 4.37 -1.64
C ALA A 79 -15.01 5.85 -1.64
N SER A 80 -13.96 6.20 -0.89
CA SER A 80 -13.27 7.47 -0.98
C SER A 80 -11.82 7.19 -1.30
N SER A 81 -11.32 7.71 -2.43
CA SER A 81 -9.93 7.53 -2.85
C SER A 81 -9.22 8.87 -2.95
N GLY A 82 -7.90 8.88 -2.80
CA GLY A 82 -7.13 10.10 -2.95
C GLY A 82 -5.70 9.82 -3.39
N GLN A 83 -5.03 10.88 -3.79
CA GLN A 83 -3.62 10.82 -4.15
C GLN A 83 -2.89 12.10 -3.74
N LYS A 84 -1.61 11.97 -3.37
CA LYS A 84 -0.72 13.11 -3.12
C LYS A 84 0.68 12.84 -3.68
N LYS A 85 1.59 13.81 -3.52
CA LYS A 85 2.99 13.70 -3.97
C LYS A 85 3.13 13.35 -5.47
N LYS A 86 2.25 13.88 -6.33
CA LYS A 86 2.16 13.57 -7.78
C LYS A 86 1.86 12.09 -8.08
N GLY A 87 0.90 11.49 -7.36
CA GLY A 87 0.47 10.11 -7.57
C GLY A 87 1.39 9.05 -6.97
N ARG A 88 2.44 9.46 -6.24
CA ARG A 88 3.35 8.53 -5.54
C ARG A 88 2.76 7.98 -4.26
N GLU A 89 1.79 8.69 -3.72
CA GLU A 89 0.99 8.18 -2.62
C GLU A 89 -0.46 8.14 -3.06
N ILE A 90 -1.05 6.95 -2.97
CA ILE A 90 -2.43 6.67 -3.35
C ILE A 90 -3.07 5.90 -2.20
N TRP A 91 -4.30 6.27 -1.85
CA TRP A 91 -5.06 5.56 -0.82
C TRP A 91 -6.51 5.43 -1.21
N PHE A 92 -7.19 4.49 -0.56
CA PHE A 92 -8.65 4.46 -0.55
C PHE A 92 -9.18 3.85 0.75
N ASN A 93 -10.39 4.27 1.12
CA ASN A 93 -11.29 3.52 2.01
C ASN A 93 -12.48 3.07 1.19
N MET A 94 -12.94 1.84 1.40
CA MET A 94 -14.08 1.29 0.69
C MET A 94 -14.92 0.43 1.63
N VAL A 95 -16.24 0.54 1.51
CA VAL A 95 -17.21 -0.25 2.27
C VAL A 95 -18.24 -0.80 1.31
N ALA A 96 -18.45 -2.12 1.39
CA ALA A 96 -19.51 -2.80 0.67
C ALA A 96 -20.61 -3.24 1.65
N PHE A 97 -21.86 -3.09 1.22
CA PHE A 97 -23.05 -3.33 2.03
C PHE A 97 -23.73 -4.63 1.61
N ASP A 98 -24.36 -5.28 2.59
CA ASP A 98 -25.24 -6.41 2.32
C ASP A 98 -26.59 -5.90 1.77
N GLU A 99 -27.02 -6.43 0.62
CA GLU A 99 -28.23 -5.94 -0.06
C GLU A 99 -29.53 -6.18 0.74
N ASN A 100 -29.56 -7.19 1.60
CA ASN A 100 -30.76 -7.53 2.36
C ASN A 100 -30.86 -6.72 3.65
N THR A 101 -29.75 -6.61 4.38
CA THR A 101 -29.73 -5.92 5.68
C THR A 101 -29.34 -4.45 5.59
N MET A 102 -28.80 -4.01 4.46
CA MET A 102 -28.30 -2.64 4.25
C MET A 102 -27.23 -2.22 5.28
N THR A 103 -26.48 -3.19 5.81
CA THR A 103 -25.37 -2.97 6.76
C THR A 103 -24.02 -3.30 6.14
N ALA A 104 -22.95 -2.71 6.67
CA ALA A 104 -21.59 -2.93 6.20
C ALA A 104 -21.23 -4.42 6.31
N LYS A 105 -20.94 -5.03 5.17
CA LYS A 105 -20.55 -6.45 5.05
C LYS A 105 -19.05 -6.61 4.89
N ARG A 106 -18.41 -5.66 4.21
CA ARG A 106 -16.97 -5.66 3.92
C ARG A 106 -16.45 -4.24 4.04
N LYS A 107 -15.26 -4.09 4.60
CA LYS A 107 -14.54 -2.82 4.63
C LYS A 107 -13.08 -3.03 4.27
N TYR A 108 -12.52 -2.03 3.62
CA TYR A 108 -11.18 -2.07 3.04
C TYR A 108 -10.48 -0.74 3.28
N PHE A 109 -9.20 -0.81 3.62
CA PHE A 109 -8.29 0.30 3.61
C PHE A 109 -7.06 -0.07 2.79
N PHE A 110 -6.66 0.82 1.91
CA PHE A 110 -5.45 0.68 1.11
C PHE A 110 -4.64 1.97 1.15
N LEU A 111 -3.32 1.82 1.26
CA LEU A 111 -2.34 2.89 1.14
C LEU A 111 -1.10 2.34 0.46
N ILE A 112 -0.62 3.05 -0.56
CA ILE A 112 0.72 2.90 -1.10
C ILE A 112 1.43 4.26 -1.03
N ASP A 113 2.68 4.29 -0.56
CA ASP A 113 3.57 5.47 -0.61
C ASP A 113 4.93 5.03 -1.16
N GLU A 114 5.26 5.50 -2.37
CA GLU A 114 6.54 5.30 -3.02
C GLU A 114 7.38 6.59 -2.96
N LYS A 115 8.23 6.70 -1.95
CA LYS A 115 9.17 7.83 -1.86
C LYS A 115 10.35 7.60 -2.79
N PRO A 116 10.64 8.53 -3.72
CA PRO A 116 11.76 8.39 -4.63
C PRO A 116 13.09 8.45 -3.87
N LYS A 117 14.12 7.88 -4.48
CA LYS A 117 15.50 8.10 -4.05
C LYS A 117 15.84 9.59 -4.19
N SER A 118 16.29 10.22 -3.10
CA SER A 118 16.90 11.56 -3.13
C SER A 118 18.33 11.46 -2.62
N PHE A 119 19.16 12.47 -2.90
CA PHE A 119 20.57 12.50 -2.51
C PHE A 119 20.76 12.34 -0.98
N TRP A 120 19.75 12.74 -0.18
CA TRP A 120 19.77 12.68 1.29
C TRP A 120 18.75 11.72 1.91
N ILE A 121 17.87 11.09 1.11
CA ILE A 121 16.74 10.30 1.64
C ILE A 121 16.76 8.92 1.00
N GLN A 122 16.80 7.88 1.84
CA GLN A 122 16.67 6.50 1.37
C GLN A 122 15.28 6.29 0.77
N PRO A 123 15.19 5.64 -0.41
CA PRO A 123 13.90 5.28 -0.99
C PRO A 123 13.13 4.42 0.01
N LYS A 124 11.88 4.82 0.28
CA LYS A 124 10.96 4.12 1.18
C LYS A 124 9.74 3.70 0.38
N ARG A 125 9.42 2.40 0.42
CA ARG A 125 8.23 1.85 -0.21
C ARG A 125 7.35 1.29 0.88
N LYS A 126 6.14 1.82 0.99
CA LYS A 126 5.13 1.42 1.96
C LYS A 126 3.90 0.93 1.22
N LEU A 127 3.42 -0.25 1.57
CA LEU A 127 2.07 -0.70 1.22
C LEU A 127 1.37 -1.15 2.50
N LYS A 128 0.12 -0.75 2.66
CA LYS A 128 -0.77 -1.23 3.70
C LYS A 128 -2.11 -1.57 3.06
N PHE A 129 -2.58 -2.78 3.29
CA PHE A 129 -3.91 -3.23 2.90
C PHE A 129 -4.55 -3.93 4.09
N ASP A 130 -5.59 -3.32 4.63
CA ASP A 130 -6.40 -3.88 5.71
C ASP A 130 -7.80 -4.19 5.18
N CYS A 131 -8.32 -5.36 5.53
CA CYS A 131 -9.63 -5.79 5.10
C CYS A 131 -10.32 -6.58 6.20
N ASP A 132 -11.55 -6.19 6.53
CA ASP A 132 -12.45 -6.98 7.36
C ASP A 132 -13.71 -7.30 6.56
N MET A 133 -14.14 -8.56 6.58
CA MET A 133 -15.37 -8.97 5.91
C MET A 133 -16.13 -10.06 6.66
N VAL A 134 -17.46 -9.94 6.62
CA VAL A 134 -18.39 -10.98 7.01
C VAL A 134 -18.41 -12.05 5.92
N MET A 135 -17.98 -13.25 6.26
CA MET A 135 -18.03 -14.43 5.40
C MET A 135 -19.29 -15.23 5.68
N GLY A 136 -19.94 -15.74 4.64
CA GLY A 136 -21.08 -16.64 4.79
C GLY A 136 -20.66 -17.97 5.42
N SER A 137 -21.60 -18.65 6.09
CA SER A 137 -21.33 -19.94 6.72
C SER A 137 -20.91 -20.99 5.70
N GLU A 138 -21.30 -20.83 4.42
CA GLU A 138 -20.90 -21.74 3.34
C GLU A 138 -19.38 -21.92 3.26
N LEU A 139 -18.60 -20.86 3.50
CA LEU A 139 -17.14 -20.92 3.46
C LEU A 139 -16.57 -21.65 4.67
N PHE A 140 -17.28 -21.69 5.80
CA PHE A 140 -16.83 -22.36 7.01
C PHE A 140 -17.30 -23.81 7.10
N ASP A 141 -18.45 -24.11 6.49
CA ASP A 141 -19.12 -25.40 6.46
C ASP A 141 -18.62 -26.31 5.30
N GLU A 142 -17.92 -25.73 4.32
CA GLU A 142 -17.32 -26.49 3.22
C GLU A 142 -16.30 -27.52 3.75
N PRO A 143 -16.34 -28.78 3.28
CA PRO A 143 -15.43 -29.83 3.73
C PRO A 143 -14.03 -29.66 3.13
N TYR A 144 -13.20 -28.84 3.76
CA TYR A 144 -11.79 -28.71 3.38
C TYR A 144 -10.97 -29.92 3.82
N ALA A 145 -9.95 -30.24 3.02
CA ALA A 145 -8.99 -31.30 3.35
C ALA A 145 -8.22 -31.02 4.67
N ASN A 146 -7.99 -29.75 5.01
CA ASN A 146 -7.36 -29.30 6.24
C ASN A 146 -7.51 -27.77 6.42
N ASP A 147 -7.10 -27.26 7.58
CA ASP A 147 -7.14 -25.82 7.89
C ASP A 147 -6.30 -24.96 6.94
N ASN A 148 -5.21 -25.49 6.39
CA ASN A 148 -4.39 -24.76 5.43
C ASN A 148 -5.16 -24.50 4.13
N ALA A 149 -5.87 -25.51 3.62
CA ALA A 149 -6.74 -25.37 2.45
C ALA A 149 -7.85 -24.33 2.71
N LYS A 150 -8.45 -24.34 3.90
CA LYS A 150 -9.45 -23.33 4.32
C LYS A 150 -8.88 -21.91 4.31
N ARG A 151 -7.68 -21.70 4.86
CA ARG A 151 -7.01 -20.38 4.86
C ARG A 151 -6.71 -19.87 3.45
N ILE A 152 -6.27 -20.75 2.55
CA ILE A 152 -6.04 -20.41 1.14
C ILE A 152 -7.36 -20.05 0.45
N ALA A 153 -8.43 -20.82 0.70
CA ALA A 153 -9.77 -20.54 0.16
C ALA A 153 -10.31 -19.19 0.65
N ILE A 154 -10.12 -18.86 1.92
CA ILE A 154 -10.45 -17.55 2.49
C ILE A 154 -9.73 -16.42 1.73
N LEU A 155 -8.41 -16.52 1.49
CA LEU A 155 -7.67 -15.50 0.74
C LEU A 155 -8.14 -15.36 -0.71
N ARG A 156 -8.49 -16.47 -1.37
CA ARG A 156 -9.10 -16.45 -2.71
C ARG A 156 -10.43 -15.71 -2.71
N LYS A 157 -11.28 -15.97 -1.70
CA LYS A 157 -12.57 -15.29 -1.54
C LYS A 157 -12.39 -13.80 -1.27
N VAL A 158 -11.43 -13.42 -0.43
CA VAL A 158 -11.06 -12.01 -0.19
C VAL A 158 -10.69 -11.32 -1.50
N LEU A 159 -9.79 -11.91 -2.29
CA LEU A 159 -9.38 -11.37 -3.59
C LEU A 159 -10.56 -11.21 -4.55
N ALA A 160 -11.45 -12.21 -4.63
CA ALA A 160 -12.62 -12.15 -5.48
C ALA A 160 -13.60 -11.03 -5.06
N ASN A 161 -13.84 -10.88 -3.75
CA ASN A 161 -14.70 -9.83 -3.23
C ASN A 161 -14.13 -8.43 -3.48
N VAL A 162 -12.82 -8.22 -3.28
CA VAL A 162 -12.16 -6.94 -3.55
C VAL A 162 -12.33 -6.53 -5.02
N ARG A 163 -12.08 -7.45 -5.96
CA ARG A 163 -12.27 -7.20 -7.39
C ARG A 163 -13.71 -6.81 -7.70
N SER A 164 -14.65 -7.64 -7.25
CA SER A 164 -16.07 -7.40 -7.50
C SER A 164 -16.57 -6.08 -6.90
N ASP A 165 -15.99 -5.61 -5.81
CA ASP A 165 -16.36 -4.33 -5.19
C ASP A 165 -15.74 -3.14 -5.93
N ILE A 166 -14.48 -3.26 -6.38
CA ILE A 166 -13.82 -2.22 -7.19
C ILE A 166 -14.43 -2.12 -8.59
N ASP A 167 -14.79 -3.24 -9.21
CA ASP A 167 -15.42 -3.28 -10.54
C ASP A 167 -16.74 -2.49 -10.58
N GLN A 168 -17.45 -2.39 -9.46
CA GLN A 168 -18.66 -1.58 -9.35
C GLN A 168 -18.39 -0.06 -9.36
N LEU A 169 -17.14 0.37 -9.18
CA LEU A 169 -16.72 1.75 -9.02
C LEU A 169 -15.70 2.21 -10.07
N SER A 170 -15.04 1.29 -10.78
CA SER A 170 -13.80 1.52 -11.52
C SER A 170 -13.92 2.43 -12.75
N GLN A 171 -15.13 2.68 -13.26
CA GLN A 171 -15.33 3.52 -14.45
C GLN A 171 -14.97 4.99 -14.21
N GLU A 172 -15.02 5.47 -12.97
CA GLU A 172 -14.87 6.89 -12.66
C GLU A 172 -13.56 7.22 -11.92
N ASP A 173 -12.90 6.22 -11.32
CA ASP A 173 -11.80 6.43 -10.38
C ASP A 173 -10.51 5.67 -10.75
N LYS A 174 -9.55 6.40 -11.32
CA LYS A 174 -8.24 5.85 -11.71
C LYS A 174 -7.40 5.37 -10.52
N ASN A 175 -7.59 5.96 -9.33
CA ASN A 175 -6.85 5.54 -8.15
C ASN A 175 -7.30 4.14 -7.75
N LEU A 176 -8.61 3.87 -7.75
CA LEU A 176 -9.15 2.53 -7.46
C LEU A 176 -8.61 1.48 -8.43
N SER A 177 -8.58 1.77 -9.74
CA SER A 177 -8.00 0.84 -10.73
C SER A 177 -6.51 0.56 -10.48
N THR A 178 -5.73 1.61 -10.18
CA THR A 178 -4.29 1.46 -9.85
C THR A 178 -4.10 0.61 -8.59
N SER A 179 -4.87 0.89 -7.54
CA SER A 179 -4.83 0.13 -6.30
C SER A 179 -5.27 -1.32 -6.48
N GLU A 180 -6.30 -1.57 -7.30
CA GLU A 180 -6.77 -2.92 -7.64
C GLU A 180 -5.65 -3.75 -8.25
N MET A 181 -4.91 -3.19 -9.21
CA MET A 181 -3.77 -3.85 -9.84
C MET A 181 -2.72 -4.27 -8.81
N ILE A 182 -2.38 -3.37 -7.88
CA ILE A 182 -1.38 -3.62 -6.84
C ILE A 182 -1.88 -4.67 -5.84
N ILE A 183 -3.13 -4.57 -5.36
CA ILE A 183 -3.74 -5.55 -4.46
C ILE A 183 -3.79 -6.92 -5.13
N ASN A 184 -4.21 -6.97 -6.40
CA ASN A 184 -4.28 -8.18 -7.21
C ASN A 184 -2.92 -8.86 -7.32
N GLN A 185 -1.88 -8.10 -7.67
CA GLN A 185 -0.52 -8.59 -7.79
C GLN A 185 0.03 -9.09 -6.46
N THR A 186 -0.22 -8.35 -5.38
CA THR A 186 0.21 -8.70 -4.01
C THR A 186 -0.42 -10.01 -3.57
N ILE A 187 -1.75 -10.12 -3.59
CA ILE A 187 -2.46 -11.31 -3.11
C ILE A 187 -2.19 -12.51 -4.03
N LYS A 188 -2.10 -12.33 -5.36
CA LYS A 188 -1.72 -13.42 -6.27
C LYS A 188 -0.33 -13.97 -5.96
N THR A 189 0.66 -13.11 -5.71
CA THR A 189 2.02 -13.54 -5.32
C THR A 189 1.98 -14.40 -4.06
N ILE A 190 1.21 -13.98 -3.06
CA ILE A 190 1.03 -14.72 -1.81
C ILE A 190 0.33 -16.06 -2.07
N LEU A 191 -0.74 -16.08 -2.88
CA LEU A 191 -1.45 -17.30 -3.22
C LEU A 191 -0.56 -18.30 -3.97
N VAL A 192 0.26 -17.86 -4.93
CA VAL A 192 1.22 -18.73 -5.63
C VAL A 192 2.22 -19.36 -4.66
N LYS A 193 2.73 -18.59 -3.70
CA LYS A 193 3.62 -19.10 -2.64
C LYS A 193 2.94 -20.16 -1.77
N LEU A 194 1.68 -19.93 -1.40
CA LEU A 194 0.89 -20.87 -0.61
C LEU A 194 0.48 -22.12 -1.40
N GLU A 195 0.17 -21.99 -2.69
CA GLU A 195 -0.16 -23.12 -3.55
C GLU A 195 1.05 -24.02 -3.80
N SER A 196 2.23 -23.42 -3.92
CA SER A 196 3.50 -24.14 -4.03
C SER A 196 3.89 -24.83 -2.72
N SER A 197 3.45 -24.31 -1.57
CA SER A 197 3.71 -24.90 -0.26
C SER A 197 2.54 -24.63 0.72
N PRO A 198 1.48 -25.46 0.67
CA PRO A 198 0.27 -25.21 1.47
C PRO A 198 0.52 -25.21 2.98
N VAL A 199 1.55 -25.92 3.43
CA VAL A 199 1.96 -25.94 4.85
C VAL A 199 2.32 -24.54 5.38
N LEU A 200 2.74 -23.60 4.52
CA LEU A 200 3.02 -22.22 4.92
C LEU A 200 1.77 -21.45 5.38
N ALA A 201 0.57 -21.90 5.02
CA ALA A 201 -0.67 -21.25 5.44
C ALA A 201 -0.85 -21.24 6.97
N VAL A 202 -0.20 -22.15 7.69
CA VAL A 202 -0.17 -22.13 9.17
C VAL A 202 0.43 -20.83 9.74
N ARG A 203 1.32 -20.18 8.98
CA ARG A 203 1.96 -18.92 9.35
C ARG A 203 1.07 -17.70 9.10
N LEU A 204 -0.07 -17.85 8.42
CA LEU A 204 -1.05 -16.76 8.27
C LEU A 204 -1.77 -16.44 9.59
N ASN A 205 -1.19 -16.70 10.75
CA ASN A 205 -1.78 -16.38 12.04
C ASN A 205 -1.79 -14.85 12.28
N PRO A 206 -2.66 -14.35 13.18
CA PRO A 206 -2.82 -12.91 13.40
C PRO A 206 -1.65 -12.25 14.13
N THR A 207 -0.72 -13.03 14.70
CA THR A 207 0.38 -12.51 15.52
C THR A 207 1.65 -12.32 14.68
N GLU A 208 2.16 -13.41 14.12
CA GLU A 208 3.41 -13.45 13.35
C GLU A 208 3.17 -13.03 11.91
N GLY A 209 2.21 -13.69 11.24
CA GLY A 209 1.99 -13.56 9.81
C GLY A 209 2.98 -14.37 8.96
N LEU A 210 2.71 -14.40 7.67
CA LEU A 210 3.54 -15.02 6.66
C LEU A 210 4.30 -13.94 5.90
N ASP A 211 5.63 -14.05 5.88
CA ASP A 211 6.46 -13.18 5.06
C ASP A 211 6.39 -13.56 3.58
N PHE A 212 6.45 -12.56 2.72
CA PHE A 212 6.48 -12.68 1.27
C PHE A 212 7.29 -11.55 0.65
N ASP A 213 7.74 -11.74 -0.59
CA ASP A 213 8.47 -10.72 -1.33
C ASP A 213 7.55 -10.12 -2.40
N HIS A 214 7.20 -8.84 -2.25
CA HIS A 214 6.50 -8.11 -3.29
C HIS A 214 7.47 -7.75 -4.42
N ILE A 215 7.14 -8.15 -5.65
CA ILE A 215 8.00 -7.97 -6.83
C ILE A 215 8.51 -6.53 -7.04
N THR A 216 7.70 -5.52 -6.71
CA THR A 216 8.12 -4.12 -6.81
C THR A 216 8.40 -3.46 -5.46
N LEU A 217 7.86 -3.95 -4.35
CA LEU A 217 7.87 -3.23 -3.08
C LEU A 217 8.80 -3.87 -2.05
N GLY A 218 9.34 -5.06 -2.31
CA GLY A 218 10.24 -5.79 -1.42
C GLY A 218 9.50 -6.61 -0.37
N ALA A 219 10.21 -6.94 0.71
CA ALA A 219 9.70 -7.80 1.78
C ALA A 219 8.45 -7.23 2.46
N GLY A 220 7.44 -8.08 2.64
CA GLY A 220 6.21 -7.77 3.35
C GLY A 220 5.71 -8.95 4.16
N THR A 221 4.67 -8.70 4.95
CA THR A 221 4.03 -9.69 5.82
C THR A 221 2.53 -9.65 5.61
N ILE A 222 1.89 -10.82 5.52
CA ILE A 222 0.44 -10.98 5.52
C ILE A 222 -0.03 -11.69 6.79
N ARG A 223 -1.11 -11.20 7.41
CA ARG A 223 -1.78 -11.81 8.55
C ARG A 223 -3.23 -12.12 8.20
N LEU A 224 -3.74 -13.23 8.72
CA LEU A 224 -5.13 -13.65 8.60
C LEU A 224 -5.70 -13.97 9.99
N GLY A 225 -6.76 -13.29 10.36
CA GLY A 225 -7.55 -13.57 11.56
C GLY A 225 -8.96 -13.99 11.19
N ALA A 226 -9.57 -14.84 12.02
CA ALA A 226 -10.99 -15.14 11.95
C ALA A 226 -11.58 -15.10 13.36
N ALA A 227 -12.68 -14.37 13.54
CA ALA A 227 -13.41 -14.26 14.80
C ALA A 227 -14.91 -14.37 14.52
N GLY A 228 -15.49 -15.52 14.86
CA GLY A 228 -16.84 -15.87 14.40
C GLY A 228 -16.88 -15.96 12.88
N ASP A 229 -17.76 -15.19 12.26
CA ASP A 229 -17.91 -15.10 10.80
C ASP A 229 -17.17 -13.90 10.19
N ILE A 230 -16.42 -13.14 10.99
CA ILE A 230 -15.60 -12.02 10.51
C ILE A 230 -14.19 -12.52 10.23
N VAL A 231 -13.73 -12.30 9.01
CA VAL A 231 -12.34 -12.52 8.59
C VAL A 231 -11.63 -11.18 8.47
N SER A 232 -10.41 -11.12 9.00
CA SER A 232 -9.51 -9.98 8.90
C SER A 232 -8.25 -10.37 8.13
N VAL A 233 -7.93 -9.65 7.07
CA VAL A 233 -6.67 -9.74 6.31
C VAL A 233 -5.90 -8.44 6.47
N LYS A 234 -4.63 -8.54 6.85
CA LYS A 234 -3.72 -7.38 6.92
C LYS A 234 -2.46 -7.68 6.16
N ILE A 235 -2.12 -6.82 5.21
CA ILE A 235 -0.89 -6.90 4.42
C ILE A 235 -0.10 -5.62 4.64
N SER A 236 1.18 -5.76 4.95
CA SER A 236 2.09 -4.64 5.12
C SER A 236 3.40 -4.90 4.40
N VAL A 237 3.87 -3.93 3.64
CA VAL A 237 5.24 -3.84 3.13
C VAL A 237 5.83 -2.57 3.70
N ASP A 238 6.96 -2.68 4.40
CA ASP A 238 7.76 -1.52 4.80
C ASP A 238 9.22 -1.83 4.50
N SER A 239 9.66 -1.48 3.29
CA SER A 239 11.04 -1.70 2.87
C SER A 239 11.79 -0.37 2.76
N PHE A 240 12.93 -0.33 3.43
CA PHE A 240 14.00 0.61 3.11
C PHE A 240 14.81 -0.01 1.98
N VAL A 241 14.73 0.56 0.78
CA VAL A 241 15.52 0.04 -0.34
C VAL A 241 16.97 0.47 -0.11
N ARG A 242 17.80 -0.43 0.45
CA ARG A 242 19.25 -0.29 0.40
C ARG A 242 19.69 -0.55 -1.03
N THR A 243 20.39 0.41 -1.63
CA THR A 243 20.78 0.44 -3.05
C THR A 243 21.82 -0.61 -3.48
N HIS A 244 21.90 -1.77 -2.81
CA HIS A 244 22.79 -2.87 -3.20
C HIS A 244 22.05 -4.13 -3.67
N ASP A 245 20.74 -4.23 -3.44
CA ASP A 245 19.96 -5.36 -3.94
C ASP A 245 19.33 -4.97 -5.27
N ASN A 246 20.07 -5.20 -6.35
CA ASN A 246 19.49 -5.19 -7.69
C ASN A 246 18.53 -6.38 -7.78
N PRO A 247 17.20 -6.19 -7.95
CA PRO A 247 16.28 -7.32 -8.09
C PRO A 247 16.51 -8.15 -9.36
N PHE A 248 17.43 -7.72 -10.24
CA PHE A 248 17.84 -8.42 -11.45
C PHE A 248 19.26 -9.00 -11.39
N THR A 249 19.91 -9.07 -10.21
CA THR A 249 21.07 -9.97 -10.09
C THR A 249 20.57 -11.40 -10.17
N LEU A 250 20.53 -11.93 -11.39
CA LEU A 250 20.43 -13.37 -11.66
C LEU A 250 21.54 -14.04 -10.84
N VAL A 251 21.15 -14.84 -9.86
CA VAL A 251 22.05 -15.79 -9.22
C VAL A 251 22.55 -16.70 -10.35
N LYS A 252 23.84 -16.57 -10.68
CA LYS A 252 24.52 -17.47 -11.61
C LYS A 252 24.72 -18.83 -10.96
#